data_AF-A0A8J7FP34-F1
#
_entry.id   AF-A0A8J7FP34-F1
#
_cell.length_a   1.000
_cell.length_b   1.000
_cell.length_c   1.000
_cell.angle_alpha   90.00
_cell.angle_beta   90.00
_cell.angle_gamma   90.00
#
_symmetry.space_group_name_H-M   'P 1'
#
loop_
_entity.id
_entity.type
_entity.pdbx_description
1 polymer ?
#
loop_
_entity_poly.entity_id
_entity_poly.type
_entity_poly.pdbx_seq_one_letter_code
_entity_poly.pdbx_strand_id
1 'polypeptide(L)'
;MSFEISINEFNRQFQLYQKNGRYNLNVYNLDINHFIVTFFQNEIEDLEISFSCKEKGTIYQHKISHTTFNHYFESVENLLDHNIHSLNGYFHQLDLYFHSSNEFLEINYIQREILFDIIDQLLNGMDCNYKSRLKTELLINMEFD
;
A
#
# COMPACT_ATOMS: atom_id res chain seq x y z
N MET A 1 14.98 12.65 10.44
CA MET A 1 14.95 13.07 9.03
C MET A 1 13.49 13.21 8.66
N SER A 2 13.02 14.44 8.43
CA SER A 2 11.69 14.66 7.85
C SER A 2 11.77 14.31 6.37
N PHE A 3 11.05 13.27 5.95
CA PHE A 3 10.79 13.06 4.53
C PHE A 3 9.84 14.16 4.07
N GLU A 4 10.36 15.19 3.41
CA GLU A 4 9.53 16.21 2.75
C GLU A 4 9.41 15.86 1.27
N ILE A 5 8.38 15.08 0.93
CA ILE A 5 7.92 14.95 -0.47
C ILE A 5 7.30 16.27 -0.90
N SER A 6 7.66 16.82 -2.05
CA SER A 6 6.98 18.02 -2.56
C SER A 6 5.53 17.72 -2.95
N ILE A 7 4.63 18.71 -2.94
CA ILE A 7 3.22 18.51 -3.34
C ILE A 7 3.10 17.99 -4.78
N ASN A 8 3.93 18.51 -5.70
CA ASN A 8 3.93 18.05 -7.09
C ASN A 8 4.35 16.59 -7.20
N GLU A 9 5.32 16.17 -6.39
CA GLU A 9 5.75 14.77 -6.34
C GLU A 9 4.67 13.89 -5.71
N PHE A 10 4.04 14.36 -4.63
CA PHE A 10 2.92 13.67 -4.01
C PHE A 10 1.75 13.47 -4.97
N ASN A 11 1.33 14.50 -5.72
CA ASN A 11 0.23 14.40 -6.69
C ASN A 11 0.57 13.48 -7.89
N ARG A 12 1.85 13.29 -8.19
CA ARG A 12 2.29 12.30 -9.19
C ARG A 12 2.29 10.88 -8.64
N GLN A 13 2.65 10.73 -7.38
CA GLN A 13 2.72 9.44 -6.73
C GLN A 13 1.35 8.94 -6.29
N PHE A 14 0.50 9.78 -5.71
CA PHE A 14 -0.80 9.40 -5.17
C PHE A 14 -1.91 9.95 -6.06
N GLN A 15 -2.65 9.04 -6.69
CA GLN A 15 -3.81 9.35 -7.52
C GLN A 15 -5.05 8.74 -6.90
N LEU A 16 -5.97 9.59 -6.45
CA LEU A 16 -7.25 9.19 -5.87
C LEU A 16 -8.34 9.34 -6.92
N TYR A 17 -9.15 8.30 -7.09
CA TYR A 17 -10.32 8.38 -7.95
C TYR A 17 -11.51 7.68 -7.29
N GLN A 18 -12.72 8.11 -7.66
CA GLN A 18 -13.95 7.53 -7.14
C GLN A 18 -14.69 6.76 -8.24
N LYS A 19 -15.08 5.53 -7.95
CA LYS A 19 -15.85 4.66 -8.83
C LYS A 19 -16.93 3.93 -8.06
N ASN A 20 -18.18 3.96 -8.53
CA ASN A 20 -19.33 3.31 -7.89
C ASN A 20 -19.51 3.66 -6.39
N GLY A 21 -19.22 4.91 -6.02
CA GLY A 21 -19.33 5.38 -4.63
C GLY A 21 -18.20 4.90 -3.70
N ARG A 22 -17.19 4.20 -4.21
CA ARG A 22 -16.00 3.77 -3.48
C ARG A 22 -14.77 4.52 -3.96
N TYR A 23 -13.81 4.73 -3.06
CA TYR A 23 -12.54 5.34 -3.39
C TYR A 23 -11.53 4.28 -3.82
N ASN A 24 -10.66 4.66 -4.73
CA ASN A 24 -9.55 3.84 -5.19
C ASN A 24 -8.30 4.72 -5.23
N LEU A 25 -7.19 4.18 -4.75
CA LEU A 25 -5.93 4.90 -4.61
C LEU A 25 -4.84 4.17 -5.37
N ASN A 26 -4.29 4.82 -6.38
CA ASN A 26 -3.07 4.38 -7.04
C ASN A 26 -1.89 5.11 -6.42
N VAL A 27 -0.85 4.35 -6.08
CA VAL A 27 0.40 4.84 -5.50
C VAL A 27 1.56 4.37 -6.36
N TYR A 28 2.20 5.30 -7.06
CA TYR A 28 3.36 5.07 -7.91
C TYR A 28 4.66 5.28 -7.14
N ASN A 29 5.70 4.50 -7.48
CA ASN A 29 7.03 4.59 -6.87
C ASN A 29 7.03 4.44 -5.33
N LEU A 30 6.02 3.78 -4.76
CA LEU A 30 5.99 3.45 -3.35
C LEU A 30 7.00 2.35 -3.05
N ASP A 31 7.72 2.48 -1.93
CA ASP A 31 8.46 1.34 -1.38
C ASP A 31 7.46 0.29 -0.91
N ILE A 32 7.39 -0.84 -1.62
CA ILE A 32 6.46 -1.92 -1.30
C ILE A 32 6.71 -2.51 0.09
N ASN A 33 7.96 -2.47 0.59
CA ASN A 33 8.25 -2.89 1.94
C ASN A 33 7.60 -1.96 2.97
N HIS A 34 7.53 -0.65 2.69
CA HIS A 34 6.81 0.30 3.54
C HIS A 34 5.32 -0.04 3.61
N PHE A 35 4.69 -0.41 2.50
CA PHE A 35 3.31 -0.90 2.50
C PHE A 35 3.14 -2.16 3.35
N ILE A 36 3.99 -3.17 3.13
CA ILE A 36 3.93 -4.44 3.87
C ILE A 36 4.12 -4.22 5.38
N VAL A 37 5.07 -3.36 5.78
CA VAL A 37 5.32 -3.02 7.18
C VAL A 37 4.17 -2.21 7.78
N THR A 38 3.56 -1.32 7.01
CA THR A 38 2.41 -0.53 7.46
C THR A 38 1.22 -1.43 7.85
N PHE A 39 0.95 -2.46 7.05
CA PHE A 39 -0.16 -3.39 7.26
C PHE A 39 0.29 -4.76 7.80
N PHE A 40 1.41 -4.80 8.52
CA PHE A 40 2.10 -6.06 8.82
C PHE A 40 1.26 -7.08 9.60
N GLN A 41 0.38 -6.59 10.47
CA GLN A 41 -0.47 -7.41 11.34
C GLN A 41 -1.90 -7.58 10.81
N ASN A 42 -2.28 -6.92 9.72
CA ASN A 42 -3.64 -7.00 9.20
C ASN A 42 -3.90 -8.38 8.59
N GLU A 43 -5.09 -8.92 8.85
CA GLU A 43 -5.56 -10.16 8.24
C GLU A 43 -5.81 -9.95 6.74
N ILE A 44 -5.22 -10.83 5.95
CA ILE A 44 -5.28 -10.86 4.49
C ILE A 44 -5.91 -12.18 4.06
N GLU A 45 -6.98 -12.07 3.28
CA GLU A 45 -7.56 -13.18 2.54
C GLU A 45 -6.97 -13.24 1.13
N ASP A 46 -6.80 -14.47 0.65
CA ASP A 46 -6.32 -14.80 -0.69
C ASP A 46 -5.04 -14.03 -1.10
N LEU A 47 -4.06 -13.96 -0.19
CA LEU A 47 -2.75 -13.38 -0.47
C LEU A 47 -2.05 -14.16 -1.59
N GLU A 48 -1.78 -13.49 -2.70
CA GLU A 48 -0.86 -13.96 -3.74
C GLU A 48 0.38 -13.09 -3.73
N ILE A 49 1.57 -13.71 -3.65
CA ILE A 49 2.84 -13.00 -3.60
C ILE A 49 3.88 -13.64 -4.52
N SER A 50 4.56 -12.79 -5.29
CA SER A 50 5.71 -13.15 -6.12
C SER A 50 6.95 -12.43 -5.59
N PHE A 51 8.00 -13.19 -5.27
CA PHE A 51 9.20 -12.64 -4.65
C PHE A 51 10.46 -13.45 -5.01
N SER A 52 11.63 -12.87 -4.80
CA SER A 52 12.91 -13.59 -4.90
C SER A 52 13.81 -13.27 -3.72
N CYS A 53 14.51 -14.26 -3.18
CA CYS A 53 15.58 -14.01 -2.21
C CYS A 53 16.73 -13.27 -2.91
N LYS A 54 17.23 -12.18 -2.30
CA LYS A 54 18.29 -11.34 -2.87
C LYS A 54 19.55 -12.11 -3.24
N GLU A 55 19.86 -13.17 -2.49
CA GLU A 55 21.06 -14.00 -2.71
C GLU A 55 20.93 -15.03 -3.83
N LYS A 56 19.72 -15.52 -4.13
CA LYS A 56 19.51 -16.71 -4.96
C LYS A 56 18.88 -16.41 -6.32
N GLY A 57 18.29 -15.22 -6.51
CA GLY A 57 17.71 -14.75 -7.79
C GLY A 57 16.53 -15.57 -8.34
N THR A 58 16.17 -16.68 -7.71
CA THR A 58 15.03 -17.53 -8.09
C THR A 58 13.74 -16.85 -7.66
N ILE A 59 12.75 -16.81 -8.55
CA ILE A 59 11.42 -16.25 -8.30
C ILE A 59 10.53 -17.36 -7.74
N TYR A 60 9.88 -17.07 -6.63
CA TYR A 60 8.90 -17.90 -5.96
C TYR A 60 7.53 -17.22 -6.02
N GLN A 61 6.48 -18.02 -6.17
CA GLN A 61 5.10 -17.54 -6.17
C GLN A 61 4.28 -18.40 -5.22
N HIS A 62 3.65 -17.76 -4.22
CA HIS A 62 2.80 -18.43 -3.25
C HIS A 62 1.39 -17.82 -3.25
N LYS A 63 0.40 -18.68 -2.96
CA LYS A 63 -0.99 -18.28 -2.73
C LYS A 63 -1.45 -18.84 -1.39
N ILE A 64 -1.99 -17.99 -0.53
CA ILE A 64 -2.37 -18.32 0.84
C ILE A 64 -3.76 -17.76 1.12
N SER A 65 -4.71 -18.64 1.49
CA SER A 65 -6.11 -18.24 1.65
C SER A 65 -6.36 -17.29 2.82
N HIS A 66 -5.63 -17.43 3.92
CA HIS A 66 -5.79 -16.55 5.09
C HIS A 66 -4.46 -16.45 5.86
N THR A 67 -3.93 -15.24 6.02
CA THR A 67 -2.64 -14.98 6.67
C THR A 67 -2.52 -13.53 7.13
N THR A 68 -1.38 -13.18 7.72
CA THR A 68 -0.88 -11.80 7.82
C THR A 68 0.52 -11.73 7.18
N PHE A 69 1.01 -10.53 6.87
CA PHE A 69 2.41 -10.39 6.43
C PHE A 69 3.39 -10.80 7.54
N ASN A 70 3.05 -10.53 8.80
CA ASN A 70 3.83 -10.97 9.96
C ASN A 70 3.94 -12.49 10.02
N HIS A 71 2.85 -13.23 9.79
CA HIS A 71 2.92 -14.68 9.75
C HIS A 71 3.76 -15.20 8.57
N TYR A 72 3.68 -14.53 7.42
CA TYR A 72 4.38 -14.95 6.21
C TYR A 72 5.89 -14.68 6.26
N PHE A 73 6.30 -13.48 6.70
CA PHE A 73 7.70 -13.08 6.75
C PHE A 73 8.36 -13.35 8.10
N GLU A 74 7.59 -13.61 9.16
CA GLU A 74 8.01 -13.75 10.58
C GLU A 74 8.58 -12.48 11.21
N SER A 75 9.32 -11.66 10.46
CA SER A 75 9.92 -10.41 10.92
C SER A 75 10.12 -9.41 9.77
N VAL A 76 10.31 -8.14 10.13
CA VAL A 76 10.66 -7.09 9.15
C VAL A 76 12.07 -7.31 8.60
N GLU A 77 12.99 -7.87 9.39
CA GLU A 77 14.35 -8.18 8.95
C GLU A 77 14.32 -9.21 7.81
N ASN A 78 13.53 -10.27 7.97
CA ASN A 78 13.35 -11.30 6.95
C ASN A 78 12.71 -10.72 5.67
N LEU A 79 11.75 -9.80 5.79
CA LEU A 79 11.18 -9.11 4.62
C LEU A 79 12.28 -8.42 3.80
N LEU A 80 13.25 -7.77 4.46
CA LEU A 80 14.32 -7.04 3.80
C LEU A 80 15.30 -7.95 3.03
N ASP A 81 15.31 -9.26 3.26
CA ASP A 81 16.11 -10.23 2.50
C ASP A 81 15.45 -10.64 1.16
N HIS A 82 14.21 -10.20 0.94
CA HIS A 82 13.42 -10.51 -0.24
C HIS A 82 13.25 -9.27 -1.14
N ASN A 83 13.16 -9.52 -2.44
CA ASN A 83 12.67 -8.55 -3.42
C ASN A 83 11.24 -8.97 -3.79
N ILE A 84 10.27 -8.13 -3.48
CA ILE A 84 8.86 -8.37 -3.81
C ILE A 84 8.58 -7.84 -5.21
N HIS A 85 8.13 -8.70 -6.11
CA HIS A 85 7.83 -8.37 -7.51
C HIS A 85 6.35 -8.02 -7.70
N SER A 86 5.48 -8.73 -7.00
CA SER A 86 4.05 -8.43 -6.96
C SER A 86 3.42 -9.00 -5.71
N LEU A 87 2.37 -8.33 -5.23
CA LEU A 87 1.49 -8.87 -4.21
C LEU A 87 0.05 -8.44 -4.44
N ASN A 88 -0.91 -9.29 -4.13
CA ASN A 88 -2.32 -8.92 -4.12
C ASN A 88 -3.08 -9.70 -3.06
N GLY A 89 -4.21 -9.17 -2.65
CA GLY A 89 -5.04 -9.78 -1.61
C GLY A 89 -6.09 -8.81 -1.10
N TYR A 90 -6.85 -9.28 -0.12
CA TYR A 90 -7.97 -8.55 0.45
C TYR A 90 -7.81 -8.41 1.96
N PHE A 91 -7.84 -7.17 2.47
CA PHE A 91 -7.83 -6.93 3.92
C PHE A 91 -9.24 -7.05 4.46
N HIS A 92 -9.52 -8.17 5.15
CA HIS A 92 -10.87 -8.48 5.64
C HIS A 92 -11.43 -7.40 6.57
N GLN A 93 -10.62 -6.94 7.52
CA GLN A 93 -11.03 -5.97 8.54
C GLN A 93 -11.23 -4.55 7.98
N LEU A 94 -10.60 -4.23 6.85
CA LEU A 94 -10.66 -2.92 6.21
C LEU A 94 -11.65 -2.90 5.03
N ASP A 95 -12.19 -4.05 4.62
CA ASP A 95 -13.07 -4.20 3.46
C ASP A 95 -12.49 -3.54 2.20
N LEU A 96 -11.23 -3.86 1.88
CA LEU A 96 -10.52 -3.30 0.72
C LEU A 96 -9.58 -4.31 0.07
N TYR A 97 -9.40 -4.16 -1.24
CA TYR A 97 -8.50 -4.98 -2.04
C TYR A 97 -7.22 -4.21 -2.34
N PHE A 98 -6.08 -4.89 -2.40
CA PHE A 98 -4.84 -4.30 -2.89
C PHE A 98 -4.23 -5.16 -4.00
N HIS A 99 -3.53 -4.50 -4.91
CA HIS A 99 -2.72 -5.12 -5.94
C HIS A 99 -1.47 -4.30 -6.17
N SER A 100 -0.31 -4.94 -6.17
CA SER A 100 0.95 -4.31 -6.50
C SER A 100 1.60 -4.99 -7.69
N SER A 101 2.22 -4.16 -8.51
CA SER A 101 3.17 -4.55 -9.54
C SER A 101 4.49 -3.79 -9.31
N ASN A 102 5.48 -3.98 -10.17
CA ASN A 102 6.77 -3.30 -10.05
C ASN A 102 6.68 -1.77 -10.07
N GLU A 103 5.62 -1.18 -10.66
CA GLU A 103 5.53 0.26 -10.91
C GLU A 103 4.52 0.98 -10.02
N PHE A 104 3.53 0.26 -9.48
CA PHE A 104 2.46 0.85 -8.69
C PHE A 104 1.85 -0.13 -7.70
N LEU A 105 1.27 0.44 -6.65
CA LEU A 105 0.33 -0.17 -5.74
C LEU A 105 -1.05 0.43 -5.99
N GLU A 106 -2.06 -0.40 -6.16
CA GLU A 106 -3.46 -0.01 -6.24
C GLU A 106 -4.18 -0.53 -4.99
N ILE A 107 -4.95 0.35 -4.34
CA ILE A 107 -5.80 0.04 -3.19
C ILE A 107 -7.23 0.40 -3.58
N ASN A 108 -8.08 -0.61 -3.73
CA ASN A 108 -9.41 -0.50 -4.29
C ASN A 108 -10.51 -0.72 -3.26
N TYR A 109 -11.70 -0.21 -3.57
CA TYR A 109 -12.93 -0.35 -2.78
C TYR A 109 -12.89 0.32 -1.39
N ILE A 110 -12.00 1.29 -1.21
CA ILE A 110 -11.84 2.01 0.06
C ILE A 110 -13.15 2.71 0.44
N GLN A 111 -13.65 2.44 1.65
CA GLN A 111 -14.82 3.13 2.20
C GLN A 111 -14.47 4.58 2.55
N ARG A 112 -15.46 5.49 2.47
CA ARG A 112 -15.24 6.91 2.77
C ARG A 112 -14.69 7.13 4.18
N GLU A 113 -15.19 6.33 5.10
CA GLU A 113 -14.95 6.42 6.54
C GLU A 113 -13.50 6.11 6.89
N ILE A 114 -12.85 5.23 6.12
CA ILE A 114 -11.49 4.75 6.38
C ILE A 114 -10.43 5.37 5.46
N LEU A 115 -10.83 6.11 4.41
CA LEU A 115 -9.91 6.65 3.40
C LEU A 115 -8.74 7.41 4.03
N PHE A 116 -9.02 8.31 4.97
CA PHE A 116 -7.97 9.10 5.59
C PHE A 116 -7.13 8.30 6.58
N ASP A 117 -7.69 7.26 7.21
CA ASP A 117 -6.92 6.36 8.06
C ASP A 117 -5.90 5.57 7.24
N ILE A 118 -6.29 5.11 6.04
CA ILE A 118 -5.37 4.45 5.10
C ILE A 118 -4.27 5.41 4.66
N ILE A 119 -4.61 6.64 4.28
CA ILE A 119 -3.62 7.64 3.85
C ILE A 119 -2.68 8.00 5.02
N ASP A 120 -3.20 8.17 6.23
CA ASP A 120 -2.37 8.50 7.40
C ASP A 120 -1.40 7.37 7.77
N GLN A 121 -1.82 6.11 7.58
CA GLN A 121 -0.96 4.93 7.72
C GLN A 121 0.14 4.90 6.65
N LEU A 122 -0.21 5.14 5.38
CA LEU A 122 0.77 5.20 4.28
C LEU A 122 1.77 6.35 4.45
N LEU A 123 1.34 7.49 4.99
CA LEU A 123 2.16 8.66 5.25
C LEU A 123 2.73 8.68 6.68
N ASN A 124 2.81 7.52 7.33
CA ASN A 124 3.36 7.42 8.69
C ASN A 124 4.81 7.95 8.73
N GLY A 125 5.15 8.67 9.81
CA GLY A 125 6.45 9.34 9.96
C GLY A 125 6.52 10.77 9.40
N MET A 126 5.49 11.26 8.70
CA MET A 126 5.40 12.67 8.27
C MET A 126 4.76 13.57 9.34
N ASP A 127 5.02 14.88 9.27
CA ASP A 127 4.39 15.87 10.14
C ASP A 127 2.86 15.93 9.94
N CYS A 128 2.10 16.07 11.04
CA CYS A 128 0.63 16.06 10.99
C CYS A 128 0.02 17.22 10.20
N ASN A 129 0.60 18.43 10.29
CA ASN A 129 0.12 19.57 9.52
C ASN A 129 0.39 19.34 8.04
N TYR A 130 1.56 18.78 7.72
CA TYR A 130 1.91 18.46 6.35
C TYR A 130 1.02 17.37 5.76
N LYS A 131 0.77 16.27 6.49
CA LYS A 131 -0.20 15.23 6.09
C LYS A 131 -1.59 15.80 5.80
N SER A 132 -2.07 16.73 6.63
CA SER A 132 -3.38 17.36 6.44
C SER A 132 -3.44 18.16 5.13
N ARG A 133 -2.34 18.83 4.77
CA ARG A 133 -2.20 19.51 3.48
C ARG A 133 -2.22 18.51 2.33
N LEU A 134 -1.45 17.43 2.40
CA LEU A 134 -1.40 16.39 1.35
C LEU A 134 -2.76 15.71 1.14
N LYS A 135 -3.48 15.38 2.22
CA LYS A 135 -4.86 14.86 2.15
C LYS A 135 -5.81 15.83 1.43
N THR A 136 -5.64 17.13 1.65
CA THR A 136 -6.44 18.15 0.99
C THR A 136 -6.13 18.23 -0.51
N GLU A 137 -4.85 18.21 -0.87
CA GLU A 137 -4.41 18.16 -2.28
C GLU A 137 -4.94 16.90 -2.99
N LEU A 138 -4.93 15.76 -2.31
CA LEU A 138 -5.44 14.50 -2.86
C LEU A 138 -6.94 14.57 -3.18
N LEU A 139 -7.73 15.20 -2.31
CA LEU A 139 -9.17 15.40 -2.56
C LEU A 139 -9.43 16.40 -3.69
N ILE A 140 -8.62 17.46 -3.79
CA ILE A 140 -8.75 18.49 -4.83
C ILE A 140 -8.47 17.88 -6.20
N ASN A 141 -7.47 17.02 -6.30
CA ASN A 141 -7.06 16.35 -7.54
C ASN A 141 -7.80 15.03 -7.79
N MET A 142 -8.86 14.75 -7.03
CA MET A 142 -9.60 13.51 -7.15
C MET A 142 -10.33 13.43 -8.49
N GLU A 143 -10.16 12.32 -9.19
CA GLU A 143 -10.86 12.04 -10.44
C GLU A 143 -12.17 11.29 -10.18
N PHE A 144 -13.15 11.49 -11.07
CA PHE A 144 -14.46 10.81 -11.02
C PHE A 144 -14.62 9.97 -12.28
N ASP A 145 -14.71 8.66 -12.09
CA ASP A 145 -14.93 7.66 -13.15
C ASP A 145 -16.39 7.15 -13.15
#